data_AF-A0A9P8N1W7-F1
#
_entry.id   AF-A0A9P8N1W7-F1
#
_cell.length_a   1.000
_cell.length_b   1.000
_cell.length_c   1.000
_cell.angle_alpha   90.00
_cell.angle_beta   90.00
_cell.angle_gamma   90.00
#
_symmetry.space_group_name_H-M   'P 1'
#
loop_
_entity.id
_entity.type
_entity.pdbx_description
1 polymer ?
#
loop_
_entity_poly.entity_id
_entity_poly.type
_entity_poly.pdbx_seq_one_letter_code
_entity_poly.pdbx_strand_id
1 'polypeptide(L)'
;MDQALQQPDFPLAVRSLETLTEQVARCQNLPAVDGGLRLAEALDAMRNDLRDMRNEIRTVNRKLDDLDRKVDGLDRKVTAERRNAVARAQNAVVVRSNMELEPLCSVITGERLERFPGTLAYWSSWASQWKVDWKRNGDN
;
A
#
# COMPACT_ATOMS: atom_id res chain seq x y z
N MET A 1 77.29 40.20 36.24
CA MET A 1 77.21 39.09 35.27
C MET A 1 76.03 39.41 34.38
N ASP A 2 76.24 40.25 33.36
CA ASP A 2 75.19 40.59 32.41
C ASP A 2 75.30 39.62 31.23
N GLN A 3 74.45 38.60 31.22
CA GLN A 3 74.18 37.83 30.01
C GLN A 3 73.52 38.78 29.01
N ALA A 4 74.28 39.23 28.01
CA ALA A 4 73.73 39.95 26.88
C ALA A 4 72.58 39.11 26.29
N LEU A 5 71.36 39.64 26.35
CA LEU A 5 70.18 38.99 25.82
C LEU A 5 70.42 38.72 24.32
N GLN A 6 70.44 37.44 23.94
CA GLN A 6 70.53 37.05 22.54
C GLN A 6 69.37 37.68 21.77
N GLN A 7 69.70 38.41 20.70
CA GLN A 7 68.68 38.97 19.83
C GLN A 7 68.01 37.85 19.02
N PRO A 8 66.68 37.94 18.78
CA PRO A 8 65.98 36.97 17.96
C PRO A 8 66.46 37.00 16.51
N ASP A 9 66.57 35.83 15.89
CA ASP A 9 66.80 35.70 14.45
C ASP A 9 65.47 35.81 13.71
N PHE A 10 65.10 37.03 13.32
CA PHE A 10 63.87 37.31 12.56
C PHE A 10 63.82 36.57 11.22
N PRO A 11 64.91 36.50 10.42
CA PRO A 11 64.94 35.65 9.22
C PRO A 11 64.59 34.17 9.49
N LEU A 12 65.13 33.60 10.58
CA LEU A 12 64.78 32.24 10.98
C LEU A 12 63.31 32.13 11.40
N ALA A 13 62.78 33.13 12.13
CA ALA A 13 61.38 33.17 12.54
C ALA A 13 60.42 33.21 11.34
N VAL A 14 60.74 34.02 10.31
CA VAL A 14 59.94 34.10 9.07
C VAL A 14 59.94 32.77 8.33
N ARG A 15 61.10 32.15 8.12
CA ARG A 15 61.18 30.82 7.47
C ARG A 15 60.43 29.75 8.26
N SER A 16 60.47 29.84 9.58
CA SER A 16 59.76 28.91 10.47
C SER A 16 58.24 29.07 10.31
N LEU A 17 57.75 30.30 10.18
CA LEU A 17 56.35 30.59 9.90
C LEU A 17 55.92 30.10 8.51
N GLU A 18 56.73 30.35 7.48
CA GLU A 18 56.46 29.85 6.12
C GLU A 18 56.36 28.32 6.11
N THR A 19 57.32 27.64 6.76
CA THR A 19 57.33 26.18 6.88
C THR A 19 56.09 25.67 7.61
N LEU A 20 55.71 26.32 8.73
CA LEU A 20 54.50 25.97 9.47
C LEU A 20 53.24 26.13 8.63
N THR A 21 53.15 27.24 7.88
CA THR A 21 52.02 27.52 6.98
C THR A 21 51.91 26.46 5.90
N GLU A 22 53.04 26.02 5.35
CA GLU A 22 53.09 24.95 4.36
C GLU A 22 52.67 23.59 4.94
N GLN A 23 53.06 23.27 6.19
CA GLN A 23 52.59 22.04 6.86
C GLN A 23 51.10 22.09 7.21
N VAL A 24 50.58 23.26 7.60
CA VAL A 24 49.14 23.47 7.82
C VAL A 24 48.35 23.29 6.53
N ALA A 25 48.87 23.77 5.39
CA ALA A 25 48.25 23.53 4.09
C ALA A 25 48.19 22.04 3.75
N ARG A 26 49.12 21.21 4.24
CA ARG A 26 49.09 19.75 4.07
C ARG A 26 48.11 19.04 4.99
N CYS A 27 47.58 19.69 6.03
CA CYS A 27 46.56 19.10 6.90
C CYS A 27 45.25 18.77 6.16
N GLN A 28 44.96 19.43 5.02
CA GLN A 28 43.84 19.07 4.16
C GLN A 28 43.97 17.66 3.55
N ASN A 29 45.19 17.11 3.49
CA ASN A 29 45.45 15.75 3.01
C ASN A 29 45.26 14.71 4.12
N LEU A 30 44.89 15.12 5.35
CA LEU A 30 44.66 14.18 6.44
C LEU A 30 43.33 13.46 6.20
N PRO A 31 43.33 12.11 6.21
CA PRO A 31 42.11 11.32 5.99
C PRO A 31 41.03 11.55 7.07
N ALA A 32 41.37 12.16 8.20
CA ALA A 32 40.40 12.58 9.21
C ALA A 32 39.52 13.77 8.75
N VAL A 33 40.07 14.68 7.93
CA VAL A 33 39.35 15.85 7.40
C VAL A 33 38.44 15.44 6.24
N ASP A 34 38.94 14.63 5.31
CA ASP A 34 38.14 14.08 4.20
C ASP A 34 37.19 12.95 4.61
N GLY A 35 37.60 12.14 5.61
CA GLY A 35 36.81 11.02 6.10
C GLY A 35 35.51 11.47 6.76
N GLY A 36 35.49 12.63 7.41
CA GLY A 36 34.27 13.22 7.96
C GLY A 36 33.26 13.60 6.88
N LEU A 37 33.71 14.17 5.77
CA LEU A 37 32.85 14.52 4.64
C LEU A 37 32.27 13.27 3.97
N ARG A 38 33.11 12.26 3.69
CA ARG A 38 32.66 11.00 3.07
C ARG A 38 31.70 10.23 3.98
N LEU A 39 31.91 10.28 5.30
CA LEU A 39 30.99 9.67 6.26
C LEU A 39 29.65 10.41 6.32
N ALA A 40 29.67 11.75 6.27
CA ALA A 40 28.45 12.55 6.19
C ALA A 40 27.66 12.26 4.91
N GLU A 41 28.33 12.16 3.76
CA GLU A 41 27.72 11.77 2.49
C GLU A 41 27.09 10.37 2.55
N ALA A 42 27.79 9.39 3.13
CA ALA A 42 27.26 8.04 3.30
C ALA A 42 26.05 8.00 4.25
N LEU A 43 26.07 8.78 5.33
CA LEU A 43 24.94 8.92 6.25
C LEU A 43 23.73 9.57 5.56
N ASP A 44 23.95 10.60 4.74
CA ASP A 44 22.88 11.24 3.98
C ASP A 44 22.29 10.30 2.92
N ALA A 45 23.12 9.53 2.21
CA ALA A 45 22.67 8.50 1.28
C ALA A 45 21.82 7.44 1.99
N MET A 46 22.31 6.87 3.10
CA MET A 46 21.54 5.91 3.89
C MET A 46 20.23 6.50 4.42
N ARG A 47 20.20 7.78 4.81
CA ARG A 47 18.97 8.44 5.25
C ARG A 47 17.95 8.53 4.12
N ASN A 48 18.40 8.77 2.88
CA ASN A 48 17.54 8.80 1.71
C ASN A 48 17.01 7.40 1.39
N ASP A 49 17.87 6.39 1.39
CA ASP A 49 17.46 4.98 1.17
C ASP A 49 16.43 4.52 2.22
N LEU A 50 16.63 4.87 3.49
CA LEU A 50 15.68 4.58 4.57
C LEU A 50 14.34 5.29 4.39
N ARG A 51 14.34 6.49 3.79
CA ARG A 51 13.11 7.23 3.48
C ARG A 51 12.36 6.56 2.32
N ASP A 52 13.08 6.12 1.29
CA ASP A 52 12.51 5.46 0.13
C ASP A 52 11.93 4.11 0.49
N MET A 53 12.67 3.28 1.23
CA MET A 53 12.16 2.02 1.78
C MET A 53 10.88 2.22 2.60
N ARG A 54 10.80 3.29 3.40
CA ARG A 54 9.59 3.60 4.18
C ARG A 54 8.40 3.94 3.28
N ASN A 55 8.62 4.59 2.15
CA ASN A 55 7.57 4.92 1.19
C ASN A 55 7.09 3.69 0.43
N GLU A 56 8.02 2.79 0.07
CA GLU A 56 7.71 1.50 -0.54
C GLU A 56 6.89 0.63 0.40
N ILE A 57 7.30 0.48 1.66
CA ILE A 57 6.57 -0.27 2.69
C ILE A 57 5.13 0.26 2.83
N ARG A 58 4.93 1.57 2.90
CA ARG A 58 3.58 2.16 2.95
C ARG A 58 2.75 1.81 1.71
N THR A 59 3.39 1.75 0.55
CA THR A 59 2.72 1.41 -0.71
C THR A 59 2.35 -0.07 -0.75
N VAL A 60 3.24 -0.95 -0.27
CA VAL A 60 2.96 -2.38 -0.12
C VAL A 60 1.80 -2.60 0.85
N ASN A 61 1.80 -1.95 2.02
CA ASN A 61 0.70 -2.07 2.98
C ASN A 61 -0.65 -1.67 2.37
N ARG A 62 -0.70 -0.55 1.63
CA ARG A 62 -1.93 -0.14 0.93
C ARG A 62 -2.41 -1.18 -0.09
N LYS A 63 -1.48 -1.83 -0.80
CA LYS A 63 -1.82 -2.91 -1.76
C LYS A 63 -2.30 -4.16 -1.05
N LEU A 64 -1.71 -4.50 0.09
CA LEU A 64 -2.17 -5.62 0.93
C LEU A 64 -3.59 -5.38 1.44
N ASP A 65 -3.89 -4.18 1.95
CA ASP A 65 -5.26 -3.84 2.39
C ASP A 65 -6.28 -3.92 1.24
N ASP A 66 -5.90 -3.53 0.02
CA ASP A 66 -6.76 -3.66 -1.17
C ASP A 66 -6.99 -5.13 -1.55
N LEU A 67 -5.94 -5.95 -1.49
CA LEU A 67 -6.05 -7.38 -1.74
C LEU A 67 -6.94 -8.07 -0.70
N ASP A 68 -6.81 -7.71 0.57
CA ASP A 68 -7.62 -8.27 1.66
C ASP A 68 -9.11 -8.02 1.42
N ARG A 69 -9.48 -6.77 1.08
CA ARG A 69 -10.87 -6.42 0.71
C ARG A 69 -11.39 -7.19 -0.51
N LYS A 70 -10.52 -7.44 -1.50
CA LYS A 70 -10.88 -8.21 -2.70
C LYS A 70 -11.10 -9.69 -2.36
N VAL A 71 -10.26 -10.26 -1.49
CA VAL A 71 -10.40 -11.64 -1.01
C VAL A 71 -11.70 -11.79 -0.22
N ASP A 72 -12.01 -10.87 0.70
CA ASP A 72 -13.29 -10.86 1.42
C ASP A 72 -14.49 -10.77 0.48
N GLY A 73 -14.38 -9.93 -0.57
CA GLY A 73 -15.42 -9.81 -1.59
C GLY A 73 -15.61 -11.10 -2.38
N LEU A 74 -14.51 -11.79 -2.70
CA LEU A 74 -14.55 -13.07 -3.40
C LEU A 74 -15.12 -14.19 -2.52
N ASP A 75 -14.73 -14.27 -1.25
CA ASP A 75 -15.25 -15.25 -0.31
C ASP A 75 -16.77 -15.11 -0.14
N ARG A 76 -17.26 -13.88 0.04
CA ARG A 76 -18.70 -13.58 0.05
C ARG A 76 -19.41 -14.05 -1.21
N LYS A 77 -18.83 -13.77 -2.38
CA LYS A 77 -19.37 -14.19 -3.69
C LYS A 77 -19.43 -15.71 -3.83
N VAL A 78 -18.36 -16.42 -3.44
CA VAL A 78 -18.31 -17.89 -3.49
C VAL A 78 -19.34 -18.50 -2.56
N THR A 79 -19.46 -17.98 -1.34
CA THR A 79 -20.46 -18.44 -0.36
C THR A 79 -21.89 -18.21 -0.87
N ALA A 80 -22.19 -17.05 -1.45
CA ALA A 80 -23.49 -16.75 -2.05
C ALA A 80 -23.81 -17.68 -3.23
N GLU A 81 -22.87 -17.92 -4.13
CA GLU A 81 -23.07 -18.86 -5.25
C GLU A 81 -23.29 -20.29 -4.78
N ARG A 82 -22.56 -20.74 -3.75
CA ARG A 82 -22.77 -22.08 -3.18
C ARG A 82 -24.17 -22.23 -2.59
N ARG A 83 -24.66 -21.23 -1.85
CA ARG A 83 -26.04 -21.22 -1.34
C ARG A 83 -27.05 -21.22 -2.49
N ASN A 84 -26.81 -20.40 -3.50
CA ASN A 84 -27.67 -20.35 -4.69
C ASN A 84 -27.71 -21.66 -5.45
N ALA A 85 -26.60 -22.38 -5.56
CA ALA A 85 -26.57 -23.70 -6.21
C ALA A 85 -27.49 -24.69 -5.47
N VAL A 86 -27.47 -24.69 -4.14
CA VAL A 86 -28.35 -25.53 -3.31
C VAL A 86 -29.82 -25.10 -3.48
N ALA A 87 -30.11 -23.80 -3.37
CA ALA A 87 -31.47 -23.27 -3.54
C ALA A 87 -32.03 -23.56 -4.94
N ARG A 88 -31.22 -23.45 -5.99
CA ARG A 88 -31.61 -23.83 -7.37
C ARG A 88 -31.93 -25.33 -7.47
N ALA A 89 -31.12 -26.19 -6.85
CA ALA A 89 -31.37 -27.63 -6.83
C ALA A 89 -32.67 -27.99 -6.08
N GLN A 90 -32.95 -27.31 -4.97
CA GLN A 90 -34.21 -27.46 -4.23
C GLN A 90 -35.40 -26.95 -5.04
N ASN A 91 -35.28 -25.78 -5.67
CA ASN A 91 -36.34 -25.21 -6.49
C ASN A 91 -36.64 -26.05 -7.74
N ALA A 92 -35.64 -26.76 -8.28
CA ALA A 92 -35.82 -27.61 -9.45
C ALA A 92 -36.78 -28.80 -9.22
N VAL A 93 -36.96 -29.24 -7.98
CA VAL A 93 -37.89 -30.33 -7.64
C VAL A 93 -39.28 -29.84 -7.23
N VAL A 94 -39.52 -28.53 -7.26
CA VAL A 94 -40.81 -27.92 -6.95
C VAL A 94 -41.71 -28.03 -8.17
N VAL A 95 -42.84 -28.75 -8.05
CA VAL A 95 -43.73 -29.05 -9.20
C VAL A 95 -45.13 -28.46 -9.01
N ARG A 96 -45.56 -28.21 -7.77
CA ARG A 96 -46.91 -27.68 -7.48
C ARG A 96 -46.86 -26.19 -7.24
N SER A 97 -47.87 -25.48 -7.73
CA SER A 97 -47.94 -24.02 -7.74
C SER A 97 -47.91 -23.38 -6.34
N ASN A 98 -48.35 -24.11 -5.32
CA ASN A 98 -48.41 -23.67 -3.92
C ASN A 98 -47.19 -24.09 -3.08
N MET A 99 -46.27 -24.88 -3.64
CA MET A 99 -45.05 -25.26 -2.93
C MET A 99 -44.12 -24.05 -2.81
N GLU A 100 -43.42 -23.99 -1.68
CA GLU A 100 -42.50 -22.91 -1.38
C GLU A 100 -41.22 -23.02 -2.22
N LEU A 101 -40.70 -21.86 -2.63
CA LEU A 101 -39.41 -21.74 -3.28
C LEU A 101 -38.38 -21.25 -2.26
N GLU A 102 -37.22 -21.89 -2.27
CA GLU A 102 -36.07 -21.42 -1.53
C GLU A 102 -35.54 -20.13 -2.21
N PRO A 103 -35.40 -19.03 -1.47
CA PRO A 103 -34.81 -17.79 -1.97
C PRO A 103 -33.37 -17.95 -2.48
N LEU A 104 -33.02 -17.12 -3.47
CA LEU A 104 -31.62 -16.90 -3.80
C LEU A 104 -31.01 -15.80 -2.92
N CYS A 105 -29.70 -15.89 -2.71
CA CYS A 105 -28.85 -14.85 -2.15
C CYS A 105 -28.29 -13.95 -3.25
N SER A 106 -28.12 -12.67 -2.94
CA SER A 106 -27.38 -11.72 -3.75
C SER A 106 -25.90 -12.10 -3.79
N VAL A 107 -25.32 -12.14 -4.98
CA VAL A 107 -23.89 -12.45 -5.19
C VAL A 107 -22.98 -11.29 -4.75
N ILE A 108 -23.55 -10.10 -4.57
CA ILE A 108 -22.84 -8.88 -4.18
C ILE A 108 -22.86 -8.72 -2.65
N THR A 109 -24.02 -8.88 -2.02
CA THR A 109 -24.18 -8.65 -0.58
C THR A 109 -24.11 -9.93 0.24
N GLY A 110 -24.32 -11.10 -0.36
CA GLY A 110 -24.42 -12.39 0.34
C GLY A 110 -25.75 -12.60 1.07
N GLU A 111 -26.63 -11.59 1.07
CA GLU A 111 -27.92 -11.61 1.77
C GLU A 111 -29.01 -12.25 0.92
N ARG A 112 -30.03 -12.79 1.59
CA ARG A 112 -31.23 -13.34 0.96
C ARG A 112 -31.94 -12.23 0.17
N LEU A 113 -32.36 -12.50 -1.06
CA LEU A 113 -33.16 -11.55 -1.83
C LEU A 113 -34.55 -11.42 -1.19
N GLU A 114 -34.81 -10.28 -0.54
CA GLU A 114 -36.07 -10.03 0.18
C GLU A 114 -37.32 -10.10 -0.72
N ARG A 115 -37.19 -9.71 -1.99
CA ARG A 115 -38.28 -9.72 -2.97
C ARG A 115 -38.33 -11.01 -3.80
N PHE A 116 -37.67 -12.07 -3.35
CA PHE A 116 -37.69 -13.34 -4.06
C PHE A 116 -39.08 -13.98 -3.97
N PRO A 117 -39.62 -14.55 -5.07
CA PRO A 117 -40.94 -15.16 -5.02
C PRO A 117 -41.02 -16.36 -4.08
N GLY A 118 -41.95 -16.33 -3.13
CA GLY A 118 -42.11 -17.41 -2.15
C GLY A 118 -42.71 -18.72 -2.71
N THR A 119 -43.38 -18.70 -3.86
CA THR A 119 -44.01 -19.90 -4.47
C THR A 119 -43.95 -19.84 -6.00
N LEU A 120 -44.16 -20.99 -6.68
CA LEU A 120 -44.22 -21.05 -8.15
C LEU A 120 -45.35 -20.22 -8.77
N ALA A 121 -46.52 -20.15 -8.11
CA ALA A 121 -47.63 -19.32 -8.55
C ALA A 121 -47.26 -17.83 -8.52
N TYR A 122 -46.68 -17.40 -7.40
CA TYR A 122 -46.22 -16.02 -7.26
C TYR A 122 -45.03 -15.72 -8.20
N TRP A 123 -44.13 -16.68 -8.42
CA TRP A 123 -43.03 -16.54 -9.40
C TRP A 123 -43.53 -16.30 -10.81
N SER A 124 -44.56 -17.02 -11.25
CA SER A 124 -45.14 -16.87 -12.59
C SER A 124 -45.79 -15.48 -12.78
N SER A 125 -46.46 -14.98 -11.74
CA SER A 125 -47.01 -13.63 -11.71
C SER A 125 -45.89 -12.57 -11.70
N TRP A 126 -44.89 -12.74 -10.83
CA TRP A 126 -43.73 -11.87 -10.71
C TRP A 126 -42.93 -11.76 -12.01
N ALA A 127 -42.64 -12.90 -12.67
CA ALA A 127 -41.93 -12.95 -13.94
C ALA A 127 -42.71 -12.28 -15.08
N SER A 128 -44.05 -12.37 -15.03
CA SER A 128 -44.93 -11.69 -15.99
C SER A 128 -44.90 -10.18 -15.79
N GLN A 129 -44.95 -9.71 -14.55
CA GLN A 129 -44.88 -8.29 -14.21
C GLN A 129 -43.51 -7.70 -14.52
N TRP A 130 -42.44 -8.42 -14.20
CA TRP A 130 -41.07 -8.00 -14.52
C TRP A 130 -40.85 -7.84 -16.04
N LYS A 131 -41.38 -8.74 -16.87
CA LYS A 131 -41.33 -8.59 -18.33
C LYS A 131 -42.03 -7.33 -18.83
N VAL A 132 -43.14 -6.94 -18.20
CA VAL A 132 -43.87 -5.70 -18.52
C VAL A 132 -43.05 -4.48 -18.11
N ASP A 133 -42.51 -4.47 -16.89
CA ASP A 133 -41.70 -3.36 -16.39
C ASP A 133 -40.38 -3.19 -17.17
N TRP A 134 -39.74 -4.29 -17.56
CA TRP A 134 -38.54 -4.27 -18.39
C TRP A 134 -38.82 -3.69 -19.79
N LYS A 135 -39.92 -4.08 -20.44
CA LYS A 135 -40.33 -3.47 -21.72
C LYS A 135 -40.63 -1.98 -21.59
N ARG A 136 -41.23 -1.56 -20.47
CA ARG A 136 -41.57 -0.16 -20.23
C ARG A 136 -40.35 0.73 -19.93
N ASN A 137 -39.28 0.15 -19.36
CA ASN A 137 -38.07 0.88 -18.96
C ASN A 137 -36.87 0.67 -19.90
N GLY A 138 -36.94 -0.30 -20.82
CA GLY A 138 -35.86 -0.65 -21.76
C GLY A 138 -35.96 0.01 -23.14
N ASP A 139 -37.07 0.71 -23.43
CA ASP A 139 -37.27 1.50 -24.66
C ASP A 139 -36.78 2.96 -24.53
N ASN A 140 -35.85 3.25 -23.62
CA ASN A 140 -35.21 4.57 -23.47
C ASN A 140 -33.68 4.46 -23.44
#